data_AF-A0AAV5CQL1-F1
#
_entry.id   AF-A0AAV5CQL1-F1
#
_cell.length_a   1.000
_cell.length_b   1.000
_cell.length_c   1.000
_cell.angle_alpha   90.00
_cell.angle_beta   90.00
_cell.angle_gamma   90.00
#
_symmetry.space_group_name_H-M   'P 1'
#
loop_
_entity.id
_entity.type
_entity.pdbx_description
1 polymer ?
#
loop_
_entity_poly.entity_id
_entity_poly.type
_entity_poly.pdbx_seq_one_letter_code
_entity_poly.pdbx_strand_id
1 'polypeptide(L)'
;MPHCVLCFQKRWPEVVVILITPPPVDEDGRLRYPYAHDCSGLPERTNAAAGRYARACVDVARRCGVRAIDMWSKMHKFPGWEKTFLRDGLHLTPIGNRVLFEEVVFALNDANLGLEALPADLPLFADIDPENPDKLFQD
;
A
#
# COMPACT_ATOMS: atom_id res chain seq x y z
N MET A 1 -2.59 16.56 -6.63
CA MET A 1 -2.33 15.46 -5.68
C MET A 1 -1.82 15.86 -4.30
N PRO A 2 -1.02 16.92 -4.04
CA PRO A 2 -0.62 17.23 -2.66
C PRO A 2 -1.80 17.63 -1.76
N HIS A 3 -2.88 18.14 -2.36
CA HIS A 3 -4.09 18.54 -1.63
C HIS A 3 -4.68 17.43 -0.75
N CYS A 4 -4.69 16.16 -1.19
CA CYS A 4 -5.23 15.06 -0.39
C CYS A 4 -4.40 14.83 0.88
N VAL A 5 -3.07 14.77 0.75
CA VAL A 5 -2.15 14.59 1.89
C VAL A 5 -2.31 15.74 2.89
N LEU A 6 -2.31 16.98 2.40
CA LEU A 6 -2.46 18.16 3.23
C LEU A 6 -3.85 18.24 3.89
N CYS A 7 -4.92 17.78 3.22
CA CYS A 7 -6.25 17.68 3.81
C CYS A 7 -6.27 16.73 5.01
N PHE A 8 -5.66 15.55 4.88
CA PHE A 8 -5.57 14.60 5.99
C PHE A 8 -4.79 15.18 7.16
N GLN A 9 -3.57 15.68 6.91
CA GLN A 9 -2.73 16.27 7.96
C GLN A 9 -3.37 17.48 8.63
N LYS A 10 -4.11 18.31 7.88
CA LYS A 10 -4.84 19.45 8.45
C LYS A 10 -6.02 19.00 9.31
N ARG A 11 -6.72 17.94 8.92
CA ARG A 11 -7.91 17.45 9.63
C ARG A 11 -7.54 16.63 10.87
N TRP A 12 -6.48 15.84 10.79
CA TRP A 12 -5.97 14.97 11.84
C TRP A 12 -4.46 15.19 12.00
N PRO A 13 -4.02 16.08 12.92
CA PRO A 13 -2.61 16.45 13.04
C PRO A 13 -1.66 15.27 13.33
N GLU A 14 -2.17 14.22 13.98
CA GLU A 14 -1.41 13.02 14.36
C GLU A 14 -1.51 11.90 13.32
N VAL A 15 -2.23 12.11 12.20
CA VAL A 15 -2.40 11.05 11.19
C VAL A 15 -1.08 10.75 10.48
N VAL A 16 -0.74 9.47 10.41
CA VAL A 16 0.35 8.98 9.57
C VAL A 16 -0.20 8.74 8.16
N VAL A 17 0.34 9.46 7.18
CA VAL A 17 0.02 9.27 5.76
C VAL A 17 1.17 8.55 5.07
N ILE A 18 0.87 7.43 4.40
CA ILE A 18 1.82 6.68 3.59
C ILE A 18 1.29 6.66 2.15
N LEU A 19 2.11 7.07 1.19
CA LEU A 19 1.77 6.96 -0.22
C LEU A 19 2.36 5.68 -0.81
N ILE A 20 1.58 4.95 -1.59
CA ILE A 20 2.04 3.75 -2.31
C ILE A 20 2.01 4.10 -3.80
N THR A 21 3.12 3.90 -4.50
CA THR A 21 3.16 4.11 -5.95
C THR A 21 2.34 3.03 -6.66
N PRO A 22 1.81 3.28 -7.88
CA PRO A 22 1.35 2.17 -8.71
C PRO A 22 2.49 1.13 -8.88
N PRO A 23 2.19 -0.18 -8.87
CA PRO A 23 3.14 -1.21 -9.25
C PRO A 23 3.49 -1.09 -10.76
N PRO A 24 4.52 -1.80 -11.25
CA PRO A 24 4.75 -1.89 -12.68
C PRO A 24 3.59 -2.62 -13.39
N VAL A 25 3.50 -2.43 -14.70
CA VAL A 25 2.43 -3.02 -15.54
C VAL A 25 3.06 -3.96 -16.55
N ASP A 26 2.59 -5.19 -16.60
CA ASP A 26 3.00 -6.16 -17.61
C ASP A 26 2.10 -6.04 -18.84
N GLU A 27 2.66 -5.41 -19.87
CA GLU A 27 1.96 -5.03 -21.10
C GLU A 27 1.47 -6.25 -21.88
N ASP A 28 2.22 -7.36 -21.90
CA ASP A 28 1.80 -8.62 -22.51
C ASP A 28 0.63 -9.27 -21.76
N GLY A 29 0.57 -9.10 -20.45
CA GLY A 29 -0.59 -9.45 -19.65
C GLY A 29 -1.79 -8.58 -20.01
N ARG A 30 -1.56 -7.27 -20.23
CA ARG A 30 -2.63 -6.34 -20.59
C ARG A 30 -3.20 -6.52 -21.99
N LEU A 31 -2.39 -6.96 -22.94
CA LEU A 31 -2.86 -7.40 -24.25
C LEU A 31 -3.74 -8.65 -24.16
N ARG A 32 -3.43 -9.59 -23.26
CA ARG A 32 -4.20 -10.84 -23.10
C ARG A 32 -5.49 -10.69 -22.31
N TYR A 33 -5.51 -9.78 -21.34
CA TYR A 33 -6.64 -9.59 -20.45
C TYR A 33 -7.04 -8.11 -20.37
N PRO A 34 -7.40 -7.45 -21.47
CA PRO A 34 -7.64 -6.01 -21.46
C PRO A 34 -8.83 -5.64 -20.56
N TYR A 35 -8.79 -4.46 -19.94
CA TYR A 35 -9.90 -3.98 -19.10
C TYR A 35 -11.15 -3.65 -19.92
N ALA A 36 -10.94 -3.04 -21.09
CA ALA A 36 -11.97 -2.77 -22.08
C ALA A 36 -11.50 -3.31 -23.43
N HIS A 37 -12.43 -3.80 -24.25
CA HIS A 37 -12.09 -4.32 -25.56
C HIS A 37 -11.50 -3.20 -26.42
N ASP A 38 -10.24 -3.35 -26.82
CA ASP A 38 -9.54 -2.41 -27.70
C ASP A 38 -9.06 -3.15 -28.95
N CYS A 39 -9.45 -2.64 -30.12
CA CYS A 39 -9.05 -3.20 -31.42
C CYS A 39 -7.69 -2.68 -31.90
N SER A 40 -7.03 -1.79 -31.15
CA SER A 40 -5.73 -1.21 -31.51
C SER A 40 -4.57 -2.23 -31.48
N GLY A 41 -4.74 -3.35 -30.76
CA GLY A 41 -3.67 -4.30 -30.50
C GLY A 41 -2.57 -3.75 -29.57
N LEU A 42 -2.82 -2.64 -28.88
CA LEU A 42 -1.93 -2.03 -27.90
C LEU A 42 -2.47 -2.23 -26.47
N PRO A 43 -1.59 -2.28 -25.46
CA PRO A 43 -2.03 -2.40 -24.08
C PRO A 43 -2.68 -1.08 -23.62
N GLU A 44 -3.87 -1.16 -23.03
CA GLU A 44 -4.59 0.03 -22.50
C GLU A 44 -3.86 0.75 -21.36
N ARG A 45 -2.93 0.06 -20.70
CA ARG A 45 -2.00 0.59 -19.69
C ARG A 45 -0.57 0.19 -20.04
N THR A 46 0.34 1.15 -19.95
CA THR A 46 1.77 0.92 -20.21
C THR A 46 2.59 1.02 -18.92
N ASN A 47 3.67 0.24 -18.85
CA ASN A 47 4.63 0.31 -17.77
C ASN A 47 5.32 1.68 -17.72
N ALA A 48 5.56 2.27 -18.89
CA ALA A 48 6.11 3.62 -19.00
C ALA A 48 5.20 4.68 -18.36
N ALA A 49 3.87 4.57 -18.56
CA ALA A 49 2.91 5.45 -17.89
C ALA A 49 2.90 5.21 -16.38
N ALA A 50 2.86 3.95 -15.94
CA ALA A 50 2.93 3.60 -14.51
C ALA A 50 4.17 4.21 -13.85
N GLY A 51 5.34 4.13 -14.50
CA GLY A 51 6.58 4.73 -13.99
C GLY A 51 6.54 6.25 -13.89
N ARG A 52 5.85 6.96 -14.80
CA ARG A 52 5.64 8.42 -14.67
C ARG A 52 4.82 8.76 -13.43
N TYR A 53 3.73 8.02 -13.19
CA TYR A 53 2.89 8.23 -12.00
C TYR A 53 3.58 7.81 -10.71
N ALA A 54 4.40 6.76 -10.73
CA ALA A 54 5.21 6.34 -9.58
C ALA A 54 6.19 7.46 -9.17
N ARG A 55 6.95 8.02 -10.12
CA ARG A 55 7.84 9.16 -9.85
C ARG A 55 7.08 10.36 -9.30
N ALA A 56 5.94 10.71 -9.90
CA ALA A 56 5.12 11.81 -9.41
C ALA A 56 4.61 11.58 -7.98
N CYS A 57 4.24 10.34 -7.63
CA CYS A 57 3.81 9.97 -6.29
C CYS A 57 4.96 10.12 -5.27
N VAL A 58 6.15 9.62 -5.59
CA VAL A 58 7.35 9.79 -4.75
C VAL A 58 7.70 11.27 -4.56
N ASP A 59 7.62 12.08 -5.62
CA ASP A 59 7.85 13.53 -5.53
C ASP A 59 6.84 14.24 -4.63
N VAL A 60 5.56 13.85 -4.69
CA VAL A 60 4.53 14.38 -3.79
C VAL A 60 4.84 13.98 -2.35
N ALA A 61 5.18 12.72 -2.10
CA ALA A 61 5.52 12.25 -0.76
C ALA A 61 6.68 13.06 -0.16
N ARG A 62 7.76 13.23 -0.93
CA ARG A 62 8.92 14.05 -0.58
C ARG A 62 8.53 15.49 -0.26
N ARG A 63 7.71 16.12 -1.10
CA ARG A 63 7.27 17.52 -0.89
C ARG A 63 6.38 17.70 0.33
N CYS A 64 5.58 16.70 0.68
CA CYS A 64 4.70 16.74 1.83
C CYS A 64 5.37 16.21 3.13
N GLY A 65 6.62 15.76 3.04
CA GLY A 65 7.33 15.16 4.19
C GLY A 65 6.70 13.85 4.68
N VAL A 66 6.08 13.08 3.79
CA VAL A 66 5.45 11.79 4.12
C VAL A 66 6.19 10.63 3.45
N ARG A 67 6.02 9.41 3.98
CA ARG A 67 6.67 8.22 3.41
C ARG A 67 6.05 7.84 2.07
N ALA A 68 6.89 7.41 1.12
CA ALA A 68 6.47 6.69 -0.08
C ALA A 68 6.97 5.24 -0.06
N ILE A 69 6.11 4.31 -0.49
CA ILE A 69 6.45 2.94 -0.83
C ILE A 69 6.50 2.84 -2.37
N ASP A 70 7.71 2.83 -2.93
CA ASP A 70 7.94 2.74 -4.38
C ASP A 70 7.92 1.30 -4.88
N MET A 71 6.71 0.78 -5.10
CA MET A 71 6.47 -0.55 -5.64
C MET A 71 6.95 -0.69 -7.08
N TRP A 72 6.88 0.39 -7.87
CA TRP A 72 7.31 0.38 -9.27
C TRP A 72 8.80 0.03 -9.38
N SER A 73 9.64 0.75 -8.65
CA SER A 73 11.09 0.51 -8.67
C SER A 73 11.46 -0.79 -7.96
N LYS A 74 10.76 -1.16 -6.89
CA LYS A 74 11.08 -2.35 -6.09
C LYS A 74 10.85 -3.64 -6.86
N MET A 75 9.71 -3.78 -7.53
CA MET A 75 9.38 -4.98 -8.29
C MET A 75 10.32 -5.18 -9.49
N HIS A 76 10.75 -4.11 -10.17
CA HIS A 76 11.71 -4.18 -11.28
C HIS A 76 13.09 -4.72 -10.88
N LYS A 77 13.43 -4.77 -9.58
CA LYS A 77 14.69 -5.38 -9.12
C LYS A 77 14.72 -6.90 -9.28
N PHE A 78 13.58 -7.53 -9.54
CA PHE A 78 13.44 -8.97 -9.65
C PHE A 78 13.28 -9.38 -11.13
N PRO A 79 14.16 -10.25 -11.65
CA PRO A 79 13.95 -10.82 -12.98
C PRO A 79 12.61 -11.58 -13.04
N GLY A 80 11.85 -11.40 -14.11
CA GLY A 80 10.55 -12.05 -14.30
C GLY A 80 9.42 -11.51 -13.41
N TRP A 81 9.58 -10.31 -12.85
CA TRP A 81 8.60 -9.63 -12.01
C TRP A 81 7.19 -9.63 -12.62
N GLU A 82 7.08 -9.57 -13.94
CA GLU A 82 5.84 -9.51 -14.71
C GLU A 82 4.89 -10.65 -14.32
N LYS A 83 5.41 -11.89 -14.27
CA LYS A 83 4.59 -13.09 -14.01
C LYS A 83 4.67 -13.54 -12.56
N THR A 84 5.76 -13.21 -11.86
CA THR A 84 5.90 -13.51 -10.44
C THR A 84 4.96 -12.66 -9.60
N PHE A 85 4.88 -11.35 -9.88
CA PHE A 85 4.13 -10.41 -9.04
C PHE A 85 2.77 -10.04 -9.60
N LEU A 86 2.49 -10.21 -10.90
CA LEU A 86 1.21 -9.85 -11.50
C LEU A 86 0.49 -11.08 -12.08
N ARG A 87 -0.81 -11.19 -11.76
CA ARG A 87 -1.67 -12.30 -12.20
C ARG A 87 -2.08 -12.15 -13.66
N ASP A 88 -2.57 -10.96 -14.00
CA ASP A 88 -3.14 -10.65 -15.31
C ASP A 88 -2.39 -9.52 -16.01
N GLY A 89 -1.29 -9.04 -15.43
CA GLY A 89 -0.55 -7.86 -15.89
C GLY A 89 -0.86 -6.56 -15.14
N LEU A 90 -1.74 -6.61 -14.11
CA LEU A 90 -2.11 -5.46 -13.27
C LEU A 90 -2.34 -5.88 -11.81
N HIS A 91 -3.18 -6.88 -11.57
CA HIS A 91 -3.48 -7.31 -10.20
C HIS A 91 -2.34 -8.13 -9.61
N LEU A 92 -1.98 -7.85 -8.36
CA LEU A 92 -0.92 -8.56 -7.65
C LEU A 92 -1.28 -10.04 -7.44
N THR A 93 -0.29 -10.93 -7.62
CA THR A 93 -0.35 -12.33 -7.15
C THR A 93 -0.25 -12.39 -5.63
N PRO A 94 -0.42 -13.56 -4.99
CA PRO A 94 -0.09 -13.70 -3.55
C PRO A 94 1.35 -13.29 -3.23
N ILE A 95 2.30 -13.59 -4.11
CA ILE A 95 3.71 -13.19 -3.97
C ILE A 95 3.84 -11.66 -4.11
N GLY A 96 3.20 -11.06 -5.11
CA GLY A 96 3.19 -9.60 -5.28
C GLY A 96 2.57 -8.87 -4.09
N ASN A 97 1.46 -9.38 -3.54
CA ASN A 97 0.84 -8.86 -2.33
C ASN A 97 1.76 -9.01 -1.11
N ARG A 98 2.51 -10.11 -1.01
CA ARG A 98 3.45 -10.31 0.10
C ARG A 98 4.53 -9.23 0.12
N VAL A 99 5.09 -8.87 -1.04
CA VAL A 99 6.09 -7.78 -1.14
C VAL A 99 5.49 -6.46 -0.65
N LEU A 100 4.28 -6.10 -1.11
CA LEU A 100 3.63 -4.87 -0.66
C LEU A 100 3.31 -4.91 0.85
N PHE A 101 2.83 -6.04 1.35
CA PHE A 101 2.51 -6.23 2.76
C PHE A 101 3.73 -5.99 3.66
N GLU A 102 4.88 -6.56 3.33
CA GLU A 102 6.10 -6.41 4.11
C GLU A 102 6.56 -4.94 4.17
N GLU A 103 6.44 -4.19 3.07
CA GLU A 103 6.75 -2.76 3.04
C GLU A 103 5.78 -1.92 3.86
N VAL A 104 4.48 -2.24 3.82
CA VAL A 104 3.46 -1.53 4.60
C VAL A 104 3.66 -1.78 6.09
N VAL A 105 3.88 -3.03 6.49
CA VAL A 105 4.16 -3.39 7.89
C VAL A 105 5.41 -2.67 8.38
N PHE A 106 6.49 -2.67 7.59
CA PHE A 106 7.69 -1.92 7.94
C PHE A 106 7.42 -0.42 8.11
N ALA A 107 6.67 0.20 7.18
CA ALA A 107 6.32 1.61 7.26
C ALA A 107 5.45 1.97 8.47
N LEU A 108 4.52 1.09 8.86
CA LEU A 108 3.68 1.27 10.05
C LEU A 108 4.51 1.12 11.33
N ASN A 109 5.38 0.11 11.41
CA ASN A 109 6.28 -0.08 12.55
C ASN A 109 7.20 1.14 12.75
N ASP A 110 7.79 1.67 11.67
CA ASP A 110 8.66 2.86 11.70
C ASP A 110 7.91 4.12 12.15
N ALA A 111 6.58 4.13 12.01
CA ALA A 111 5.70 5.20 12.47
C ALA A 111 5.10 4.94 13.87
N ASN A 112 5.61 3.93 14.60
CA ASN A 112 5.08 3.49 15.90
C ASN A 112 3.59 3.09 15.88
N LEU A 113 3.13 2.56 14.74
CA LEU A 113 1.79 2.00 14.53
C LEU A 113 1.86 0.48 14.27
N GLY A 114 2.90 -0.16 14.79
CA GLY A 114 3.07 -1.60 14.75
C GLY A 114 2.15 -2.32 15.72
N LEU A 115 2.00 -3.64 15.54
CA LEU A 115 1.19 -4.49 16.42
C LEU A 115 1.57 -4.33 17.90
N GLU A 116 2.87 -4.23 18.19
CA GLU A 116 3.39 -4.10 19.56
C GLU A 116 3.19 -2.70 20.15
N ALA A 117 2.96 -1.69 19.32
CA ALA A 117 2.84 -0.29 19.74
C ALA A 117 1.38 0.15 19.89
N LEU A 118 0.45 -0.52 19.19
CA LEU A 118 -0.97 -0.20 19.26
C LEU A 118 -1.58 -0.79 20.53
N PRO A 119 -2.29 0.01 21.34
CA PRO A 119 -3.01 -0.52 22.49
C PRO A 119 -4.17 -1.40 22.00
N ALA A 120 -4.51 -2.40 22.80
CA ALA A 120 -5.77 -3.09 22.60
C ALA A 120 -6.93 -2.13 22.90
N ASP A 121 -7.95 -2.12 22.04
CA ASP A 121 -9.13 -1.26 22.24
C ASP A 121 -9.91 -1.65 23.51
N LEU A 122 -9.80 -2.91 23.93
CA LEU A 122 -10.45 -3.50 25.09
C LEU A 122 -9.48 -4.43 25.83
N PRO A 123 -9.75 -4.76 27.11
CA PRO A 123 -8.98 -5.75 27.85
C PRO A 123 -8.89 -7.09 27.11
N LEU A 124 -7.75 -7.78 27.25
CA LEU A 124 -7.63 -9.12 26.70
C LEU A 124 -8.58 -10.05 27.46
N PHE A 125 -9.16 -11.02 26.77
CA PHE A 125 -10.06 -12.00 27.40
C PHE A 125 -9.44 -12.67 28.63
N ALA A 126 -8.14 -12.95 28.57
CA ALA A 126 -7.40 -13.56 29.68
C ALA A 126 -7.32 -12.68 30.94
N ASP A 127 -7.51 -11.37 30.78
CA ASP A 127 -7.47 -10.40 31.88
C ASP A 127 -8.86 -10.17 32.49
N ILE A 128 -9.93 -10.69 31.86
CA ILE A 128 -11.32 -10.53 32.31
C ILE A 128 -11.64 -11.53 33.44
N ASP A 129 -11.94 -11.01 34.63
CA ASP A 129 -12.55 -11.80 35.71
C ASP A 129 -14.00 -12.17 35.30
N PRO A 130 -14.32 -13.45 35.04
CA PRO A 130 -15.65 -13.83 34.59
C PRO A 130 -16.74 -13.59 35.63
N GLU A 131 -16.37 -13.54 36.92
CA GLU A 131 -17.31 -13.28 38.00
C GLU A 131 -17.50 -11.78 38.26
N ASN A 132 -16.54 -10.94 37.84
CA ASN A 132 -16.59 -9.48 37.98
C ASN A 132 -16.06 -8.75 36.73
N PRO A 133 -16.68 -8.94 35.55
CA PRO A 133 -16.14 -8.42 34.29
C PRO A 133 -16.09 -6.89 34.24
N ASP A 134 -16.99 -6.22 34.96
CA ASP A 134 -17.07 -4.75 35.01
C ASP A 134 -15.89 -4.09 35.71
N LYS A 135 -15.14 -4.84 36.54
CA LYS A 135 -14.03 -4.30 37.34
C LYS A 135 -12.91 -3.69 36.49
N LEU A 136 -12.73 -4.17 35.25
CA LEU A 136 -11.71 -3.67 34.32
C LEU A 136 -12.10 -2.36 33.62
N PHE A 137 -13.36 -1.96 33.73
CA PHE A 137 -13.90 -0.76 33.10
C PHE A 137 -14.27 0.33 34.12
N GLN A 138 -13.98 0.11 35.40
CA GLN A 138 -14.19 1.07 36.48
C GLN A 138 -12.86 1.80 36.75
N ASP A 139 -12.79 3.05 36.29
CA ASP A 139 -11.70 4.00 36.60
C ASP A 139 -11.72 4.45 38.07
#